data_AF-A0A3D5WDK2-F1
#
_entry.id   AF-A0A3D5WDK2-F1
#
_cell.length_a   1.000
_cell.length_b   1.000
_cell.length_c   1.000
_cell.angle_alpha   90.00
_cell.angle_beta   90.00
_cell.angle_gamma   90.00
#
_symmetry.space_group_name_H-M   'P 1'
#
loop_
_entity.id
_entity.type
_entity.pdbx_description
1 polymer ?
#
loop_
_entity_poly.entity_id
_entity_poly.type
_entity_poly.pdbx_seq_one_letter_code
_entity_poly.pdbx_strand_id
1 'polypeptide(L)'
;MQCGMCSGGCPMIEYMDIPPRRIMILTHFGLKDKVISSKTAWICATCNACSVRCPRGVELTKVMEAIRQLTLRKNINYVEPSAISEETIADLPQIALVSCFRKHTS
;
A
#
# COMPACT_ATOMS: atom_id res chain seq x y z
N MET A 1 16.82 14.95 -2.64
CA MET A 1 16.62 15.37 -1.24
C MET A 1 15.65 14.39 -0.56
N GLN A 2 15.99 13.88 0.63
CA GLN A 2 15.24 12.87 1.39
C GLN A 2 14.64 13.49 2.67
N CYS A 3 13.69 14.42 2.53
CA CYS A 3 13.23 15.29 3.62
C CYS A 3 12.39 14.60 4.72
N GLY A 4 11.86 13.40 4.46
CA GLY A 4 11.15 12.62 5.49
C GLY A 4 9.74 13.06 5.87
N MET A 5 9.20 14.13 5.28
CA MET A 5 7.85 14.62 5.56
C MET A 5 6.76 13.56 5.31
N CYS A 6 6.95 12.71 4.30
CA CYS A 6 6.04 11.59 4.03
C CYS A 6 6.03 10.53 5.14
N SER A 7 7.14 10.33 5.84
CA SER A 7 7.21 9.40 6.98
C SER A 7 6.69 10.05 8.25
N GLY A 8 7.06 11.30 8.54
CA GLY A 8 6.60 12.01 9.73
C GLY A 8 5.09 12.33 9.72
N GLY A 9 4.49 12.49 8.54
CA GLY A 9 3.04 12.72 8.40
C GLY A 9 2.19 11.47 8.20
N CYS A 10 2.78 10.27 8.21
CA CYS A 10 2.02 9.05 7.95
C CYS A 10 1.38 8.51 9.24
N PRO A 11 0.04 8.39 9.31
CA PRO A 11 -0.62 7.85 10.51
C PRO A 11 -0.38 6.35 10.70
N MET A 12 0.00 5.65 9.62
CA MET A 12 0.22 4.20 9.64
C MET A 12 1.68 3.80 9.85
N ILE A 13 2.56 4.77 10.16
CA ILE A 13 4.01 4.57 10.14
C ILE A 13 4.49 3.47 11.10
N GLU A 14 3.86 3.35 12.27
CA GLU A 14 4.24 2.38 13.31
C GLU A 14 3.97 0.93 12.90
N TYR A 15 3.04 0.72 11.98
CA TYR A 15 2.70 -0.61 11.46
C TYR A 15 3.59 -1.00 10.27
N MET A 16 4.28 -0.04 9.65
CA MET A 16 5.12 -0.25 8.47
C MET A 16 6.50 -0.80 8.84
N ASP A 17 6.97 -1.80 8.08
CA ASP A 17 8.31 -2.37 8.19
C ASP A 17 9.39 -1.44 7.59
N ILE A 18 9.05 -0.71 6.51
CA ILE A 18 9.95 0.25 5.88
C ILE A 18 9.26 1.62 5.75
N PRO A 19 9.76 2.68 6.38
CA PRO A 19 9.16 4.01 6.27
C PRO A 19 9.00 4.47 4.82
N PRO A 20 7.92 5.22 4.46
CA PRO A 20 7.67 5.68 3.09
C PRO A 20 8.86 6.43 2.46
N ARG A 21 9.56 7.26 3.24
CA ARG A 21 10.80 7.92 2.80
C ARG A 21 11.85 6.90 2.33
N ARG A 22 12.02 5.81 3.09
CA ARG A 22 12.98 4.76 2.79
C ARG A 22 12.54 3.89 1.61
N ILE A 23 11.24 3.65 1.43
CA ILE A 23 10.73 3.03 0.20
C ILE A 23 11.15 3.84 -1.03
N MET A 24 10.96 5.17 -1.01
CA MET A 24 11.33 6.01 -2.15
C MET A 24 12.81 5.92 -2.54
N ILE A 25 13.73 5.89 -1.56
CA ILE A 25 15.16 5.77 -1.88
C ILE A 25 15.51 4.36 -2.39
N LEU A 26 14.89 3.31 -1.85
CA LEU A 26 15.08 1.94 -2.34
C LEU A 26 14.57 1.79 -3.79
N THR A 27 13.42 2.38 -4.10
CA THR A 27 12.87 2.44 -5.46
C THR A 27 13.80 3.20 -6.40
N HIS A 28 14.35 4.34 -5.97
CA HIS A 28 15.28 5.12 -6.79
C HIS A 28 16.57 4.36 -7.12
N PHE A 29 17.08 3.54 -6.19
CA PHE A 29 18.22 2.67 -6.41
C PHE A 29 17.89 1.36 -7.15
N GLY A 30 16.64 1.17 -7.59
CA GLY A 30 16.25 -0.03 -8.34
C GLY A 30 16.24 -1.32 -7.51
N LEU A 31 16.20 -1.23 -6.17
CA LEU A 31 16.20 -2.39 -5.27
C LEU A 31 14.81 -3.04 -5.19
N LYS A 32 14.33 -3.55 -6.33
CA LYS A 32 12.98 -4.06 -6.55
C LYS A 32 12.56 -5.10 -5.51
N ASP A 33 13.40 -6.09 -5.24
CA ASP A 33 13.04 -7.20 -4.34
C ASP A 33 12.80 -6.74 -2.90
N LYS A 34 13.57 -5.74 -2.43
CA LYS A 34 13.36 -5.13 -1.10
C LYS A 34 12.09 -4.31 -1.03
N VAL A 35 11.72 -3.64 -2.13
CA VAL A 35 10.51 -2.82 -2.19
C VAL A 35 9.26 -3.71 -2.26
N ILE A 36 9.28 -4.75 -3.08
CA ILE A 36 8.13 -5.66 -3.28
C ILE A 36 7.89 -6.56 -2.07
N SER A 37 8.95 -7.00 -1.38
CA SER A 37 8.81 -7.83 -0.17
C SER A 37 8.34 -7.05 1.06
N SER A 38 8.31 -5.73 0.99
CA SER A 38 7.90 -4.87 2.10
C SER A 38 6.38 -4.88 2.31
N LYS A 39 5.95 -4.84 3.58
CA LYS A 39 4.54 -4.71 3.96
C LYS A 39 4.03 -3.27 3.82
N THR A 40 4.92 -2.28 3.71
CA THR A 40 4.58 -0.85 3.66
C THR A 40 3.54 -0.50 2.62
N ALA A 41 3.64 -1.04 1.41
CA ALA A 41 2.66 -0.76 0.36
C ALA A 41 1.27 -1.28 0.76
N TRP A 42 1.18 -2.44 1.40
CA TRP A 42 -0.06 -3.07 1.84
C TRP A 42 -0.71 -2.35 3.02
N ILE A 43 0.10 -1.86 3.95
CA ILE A 43 -0.35 -1.10 5.13
C ILE A 43 -0.77 0.33 4.75
N CYS A 44 -0.22 0.89 3.67
CA CYS A 44 -0.57 2.25 3.25
C CYS A 44 -2.10 2.41 3.07
N ALA A 45 -2.68 3.32 3.84
CA ALA A 45 -4.12 3.61 3.81
C ALA A 45 -4.55 4.44 2.59
N THR A 46 -3.62 4.86 1.72
CA THR A 46 -3.93 5.65 0.52
C THR A 46 -4.65 6.97 0.87
N CYS A 47 -4.38 7.54 2.05
CA CYS A 47 -5.02 8.75 2.56
C CYS A 47 -4.52 10.08 1.96
N ASN A 48 -3.56 10.04 1.04
CA ASN A 48 -2.95 11.18 0.33
C ASN A 48 -2.22 12.24 1.18
N ALA A 49 -2.17 12.12 2.51
CA ALA A 49 -1.51 13.10 3.39
C ALA A 49 -0.04 13.37 3.00
N CYS A 50 0.71 12.33 2.63
CA CYS A 50 2.11 12.46 2.23
C CYS A 50 2.30 13.14 0.86
N SER A 51 1.37 12.93 -0.08
CA SER A 51 1.41 13.53 -1.42
C SER A 51 1.11 15.03 -1.33
N VAL A 52 0.07 15.41 -0.58
CA VAL A 52 -0.33 16.83 -0.40
C VAL A 52 0.77 17.66 0.28
N ARG A 53 1.44 17.09 1.29
CA ARG A 53 2.48 17.80 2.03
C ARG A 53 3.85 17.77 1.35
N CYS A 54 4.00 17.08 0.21
CA CYS A 54 5.31 16.94 -0.40
C CYS A 54 5.78 18.26 -1.02
N PRO A 55 6.89 18.88 -0.56
CA PRO A 55 7.38 20.13 -1.13
C PRO A 55 7.93 19.97 -2.56
N ARG A 56 8.04 18.74 -3.05
CA ARG A 56 8.50 18.42 -4.42
C ARG A 56 7.38 17.92 -5.32
N GLY A 57 6.13 17.90 -4.85
CA GLY A 57 4.99 17.41 -5.63
C GLY A 57 5.06 15.91 -5.95
N VAL A 58 5.75 15.10 -5.14
CA VAL A 58 5.81 13.65 -5.37
C VAL A 58 4.49 13.00 -4.95
N GLU A 59 3.85 12.33 -5.89
CA GLU A 59 2.63 11.55 -5.63
C GLU A 59 2.94 10.18 -5.03
N LEU A 60 3.42 10.17 -3.79
CA LEU A 60 3.83 8.95 -3.08
C LEU A 60 2.72 7.90 -3.02
N THR A 61 1.47 8.33 -2.93
CA THR A 61 0.31 7.43 -2.89
C THR A 61 0.19 6.61 -4.18
N LYS A 62 0.49 7.20 -5.35
CA LYS A 62 0.51 6.49 -6.63
C LYS A 62 1.71 5.53 -6.72
N VAL A 63 2.85 5.90 -6.12
CA VAL A 63 4.02 5.00 -6.03
C VAL A 63 3.69 3.77 -5.20
N MET A 64 3.03 3.93 -4.05
CA MET A 64 2.61 2.79 -3.22
C MET A 64 1.62 1.88 -3.96
N GLU A 65 0.67 2.47 -4.70
CA GLU A 65 -0.24 1.69 -5.55
C GLU A 65 0.53 0.94 -6.65
N ALA A 66 1.45 1.61 -7.35
CA ALA A 66 2.29 0.97 -8.36
C ALA A 66 3.08 -0.22 -7.79
N ILE A 67 3.61 -0.12 -6.57
CA ILE A 67 4.30 -1.23 -5.89
C ILE A 67 3.34 -2.41 -5.67
N ARG A 68 2.09 -2.17 -5.22
CA ARG A 68 1.09 -3.25 -5.09
C ARG A 68 0.80 -3.90 -6.42
N GLN A 69 0.62 -3.10 -7.47
CA GLN A 69 0.34 -3.58 -8.82
C GLN A 69 1.46 -4.47 -9.37
N LEU A 70 2.73 -4.23 -9.00
CA LEU A 70 3.83 -5.14 -9.36
C LEU A 70 3.67 -6.55 -8.75
N THR A 71 2.99 -6.66 -7.60
CA THR A 71 2.66 -7.94 -6.97
C THR A 71 1.37 -8.52 -7.53
N LEU A 72 0.30 -7.73 -7.62
CA LEU A 72 -1.02 -8.18 -8.10
C LEU A 72 -0.98 -8.63 -9.57
N ARG A 73 -0.15 -8.02 -10.41
CA ARG A 73 0.06 -8.47 -11.80
C ARG A 73 0.66 -9.88 -11.93
N LYS A 74 1.10 -10.49 -10.83
CA LYS A 74 1.44 -11.92 -10.80
C LYS A 74 0.19 -12.82 -10.85
N ASN A 75 -1.01 -12.24 -10.82
CA ASN A 75 -2.29 -12.93 -10.83
C ASN A 75 -2.44 -13.86 -9.62
N ILE A 76 -2.03 -13.37 -8.45
CA ILE A 76 -2.09 -14.10 -7.17
C ILE A 76 -3.08 -13.36 -6.28
N ASN A 77 -4.20 -14.01 -6.01
CA ASN A 77 -5.16 -13.55 -5.01
C ASN A 77 -4.67 -13.94 -3.61
N TYR A 78 -4.68 -12.97 -2.70
CA TYR A 78 -4.45 -13.23 -1.27
C TYR A 78 -5.75 -13.57 -0.53
N VAL A 79 -6.88 -13.21 -1.13
CA VAL A 79 -8.23 -13.54 -0.67
C VAL A 79 -9.00 -14.08 -1.86
N GLU A 80 -9.64 -15.24 -1.74
CA GLU A 80 -10.50 -15.78 -2.78
C GLU A 80 -11.96 -15.40 -2.49
N PRO A 81 -12.61 -14.51 -3.29
CA PRO A 81 -13.97 -14.06 -3.01
C PRO A 81 -14.98 -15.21 -2.96
N SER A 82 -14.79 -16.24 -3.79
CA SER A 82 -15.62 -17.44 -3.84
C SER A 82 -15.48 -18.35 -2.62
N ALA A 83 -14.43 -18.18 -1.83
CA ALA A 83 -14.16 -18.99 -0.64
C ALA A 83 -14.66 -18.32 0.67
N ILE A 84 -15.28 -17.15 0.59
CA ILE A 84 -15.81 -16.43 1.76
C ILE A 84 -17.14 -17.07 2.20
N SER A 85 -17.29 -17.34 3.49
CA SER A 85 -18.52 -17.92 4.03
C SER A 85 -19.69 -16.96 3.93
N GLU A 86 -20.90 -17.49 3.72
CA GLU A 86 -22.14 -16.69 3.71
C GLU A 86 -22.34 -15.89 5.00
N GLU A 87 -21.94 -16.46 6.14
CA GLU A 87 -21.94 -15.79 7.44
C GLU A 87 -21.06 -14.52 7.44
N THR A 88 -19.83 -14.62 6.90
CA THR A 88 -18.92 -13.47 6.81
C THR A 88 -19.47 -12.39 5.88
N ILE A 89 -20.13 -12.79 4.79
CA ILE A 89 -20.76 -11.85 3.85
C ILE A 89 -21.93 -11.11 4.50
N ALA A 90 -22.70 -11.79 5.36
CA ALA A 90 -23.82 -11.19 6.07
C ALA A 90 -23.39 -10.22 7.18
N ASP A 91 -22.28 -10.50 7.86
CA ASP A 91 -21.78 -9.70 8.99
C ASP A 91 -20.96 -8.48 8.54
N LEU A 92 -20.16 -8.61 7.47
CA LEU A 92 -19.27 -7.53 7.05
C LEU A 92 -19.98 -6.45 6.23
N PRO A 93 -19.71 -5.16 6.49
CA PRO A 93 -20.24 -4.10 5.66
C PRO A 93 -19.60 -4.13 4.26
N GLN A 94 -20.39 -3.81 3.23
CA GLN A 94 -19.96 -3.84 1.83
C GLN A 94 -18.65 -3.05 1.59
N ILE A 95 -18.45 -1.93 2.29
CA ILE A 95 -17.24 -1.11 2.16
C ILE A 95 -15.97 -1.86 2.59
N ALA A 96 -16.06 -2.76 3.58
CA ALA A 96 -14.93 -3.57 4.02
C ALA A 96 -14.54 -4.60 2.96
N LEU A 97 -15.53 -5.28 2.36
CA LEU A 97 -15.33 -6.23 1.27
C LEU A 97 -14.68 -5.56 0.05
N VAL A 98 -15.25 -4.43 -0.41
CA VAL A 98 -14.71 -3.68 -1.56
C VAL A 98 -13.29 -3.21 -1.30
N SER A 99 -13.01 -2.65 -0.12
CA SER A 99 -11.65 -2.23 0.26
C SER A 99 -10.67 -3.40 0.29
N CYS A 100 -11.11 -4.56 0.81
CA CYS A 100 -10.31 -5.78 0.86
C CYS A 100 -9.97 -6.27 -0.56
N PHE A 101 -10.98 -6.49 -1.41
CA PHE A 101 -10.76 -7.01 -2.77
C PHE A 101 -9.89 -6.07 -3.60
N ARG A 102 -10.16 -4.77 -3.56
CA ARG A 102 -9.34 -3.78 -4.29
C ARG A 102 -7.85 -3.85 -3.92
N LYS A 103 -7.52 -4.32 -2.72
CA LYS A 103 -6.13 -4.48 -2.27
C LYS A 103 -5.61 -5.89 -2.52
N HIS A 104 -6.39 -6.92 -2.21
CA HIS A 104 -5.91 -8.29 -2.02
C HIS A 104 -6.27 -9.26 -3.15
N THR A 105 -7.02 -8.82 -4.17
CA THR A 105 -7.33 -9.62 -5.35
C THR A 105 -6.73 -8.98 -6.61
N SER A 106 -6.28 -9.82 -7.55
CA SER A 106 -5.74 -9.38 -8.84
C SER A 106 -6.81 -9.14 -9.91
#